data_AF-A0A0G0TLY1-F1
#
_entry.id   AF-A0A0G0TLY1-F1
#
_cell.length_a   1.000
_cell.length_b   1.000
_cell.length_c   1.000
_cell.angle_alpha   90.00
_cell.angle_beta   90.00
_cell.angle_gamma   90.00
#
_symmetry.space_group_name_H-M   'P 1'
#
loop_
_entity.id
_entity.type
_entity.pdbx_description
1 polymer ?
#
loop_
_entity_poly.entity_id
_entity_poly.type
_entity_poly.pdbx_seq_one_letter_code
_entity_poly.pdbx_strand_id
1 'polypeptide(L)'
;MDEKELLGSETAKGGFRNEDDVIARFNNWKKDEVAQKWLVIMGYVIKEIEYVKAVKVGGNYKTDVQVQVTIKLKEAIDCENLSVKLVSNPQGFNQIDKREIGKYVPRCPRMTKKKL
;
A
#
# COMPACT_ATOMS: atom_id res chain seq x y z
N MET A 1 19.36 -7.06 -24.76
CA MET A 1 18.43 -6.29 -23.92
C MET A 1 18.96 -4.89 -23.86
N ASP A 2 18.15 -3.90 -24.22
CA ASP A 2 18.58 -2.50 -24.24
C ASP A 2 18.77 -1.97 -22.80
N GLU A 3 19.67 -1.00 -22.61
CA GLU A 3 20.00 -0.44 -21.29
C GLU A 3 18.75 0.16 -20.62
N LYS A 4 17.87 0.76 -21.43
CA LYS A 4 16.59 1.33 -20.97
C LYS A 4 15.59 0.26 -20.53
N GLU A 5 15.57 -0.89 -21.20
CA GLU A 5 14.72 -2.02 -20.81
C GLU A 5 15.17 -2.61 -19.47
N LEU A 6 16.48 -2.72 -19.26
CA LEU A 6 17.06 -3.16 -17.99
C LEU A 6 16.72 -2.19 -16.86
N LEU A 7 16.89 -0.89 -17.09
CA LEU A 7 16.60 0.15 -16.09
C LEU A 7 15.10 0.18 -15.71
N GLY A 8 14.22 0.04 -16.70
CA GLY A 8 12.77 -0.04 -16.47
C GLY A 8 12.37 -1.30 -15.67
N SER A 9 12.98 -2.44 -15.99
CA SER A 9 12.78 -3.70 -15.28
C SER A 9 13.22 -3.62 -13.82
N GLU A 10 14.42 -3.10 -13.56
CA GLU A 10 14.96 -2.94 -12.20
C GLU A 10 14.14 -1.94 -11.38
N THR A 11 13.63 -0.87 -11.99
CA THR A 11 12.74 0.08 -11.31
C THR A 11 11.44 -0.58 -10.86
N ALA A 12 10.82 -1.39 -11.74
CA ALA A 12 9.59 -2.11 -11.41
C ALA A 12 9.83 -3.15 -10.29
N LYS A 13 10.91 -3.93 -10.38
CA LYS A 13 11.31 -4.89 -9.33
C LYS A 13 11.59 -4.20 -8.00
N GLY A 14 12.19 -3.00 -8.02
CA GLY A 14 12.42 -2.19 -6.83
C GLY A 14 11.12 -1.87 -6.09
N GLY A 15 10.06 -1.51 -6.83
CA GLY A 15 8.73 -1.29 -6.27
C GLY A 15 8.17 -2.52 -5.55
N PHE A 16 8.22 -3.70 -6.19
CA PHE A 16 7.76 -4.95 -5.57
C PHE A 16 8.57 -5.34 -4.33
N ARG A 17 9.90 -5.17 -4.38
CA ARG A 17 10.77 -5.42 -3.22
C ARG A 17 10.44 -4.50 -2.05
N ASN A 18 10.03 -3.27 -2.32
CA ASN A 18 9.62 -2.31 -1.29
C ASN A 18 8.30 -2.73 -0.61
N GLU A 19 7.33 -3.24 -1.38
CA GLU A 19 6.10 -3.81 -0.79
C GLU A 19 6.42 -5.00 0.12
N ASP A 20 7.30 -5.89 -0.34
CA ASP A 20 7.70 -7.08 0.41
C ASP A 20 8.50 -6.69 1.69
N ASP A 21 9.32 -5.64 1.64
CA ASP A 21 10.00 -5.07 2.81
C ASP A 21 8.99 -4.53 3.83
N VAL A 22 7.99 -3.76 3.40
CA VAL A 22 6.92 -3.27 4.30
C VAL A 22 6.18 -4.43 4.96
N ILE A 23 5.84 -5.47 4.21
CA ILE A 23 5.21 -6.68 4.75
C ILE A 23 6.10 -7.35 5.81
N ALA A 24 7.39 -7.53 5.50
CA ALA A 24 8.34 -8.14 6.42
C ALA A 24 8.48 -7.34 7.72
N ARG A 25 8.51 -6.01 7.64
CA ARG A 25 8.58 -5.11 8.81
C ARG A 25 7.35 -5.23 9.70
N PHE A 26 6.15 -5.18 9.13
CA PHE A 26 4.92 -5.36 9.91
C PHE A 26 4.83 -6.74 10.56
N ASN A 27 5.22 -7.80 9.86
CA ASN A 27 5.25 -9.15 10.44
C ASN A 27 6.31 -9.27 11.57
N ASN A 28 7.36 -8.45 11.54
CA ASN A 28 8.40 -8.39 12.56
C ASN A 28 8.27 -7.17 13.51
N TRP A 29 7.09 -6.59 13.65
CA TRP A 29 6.85 -5.34 14.40
C TRP A 29 7.36 -5.35 15.85
N LYS A 30 7.48 -6.52 16.48
CA LYS A 30 8.02 -6.62 17.85
C LYS A 30 9.49 -6.21 17.95
N LYS A 31 10.26 -6.37 16.87
CA LYS A 31 11.69 -6.04 16.80
C LYS A 31 11.98 -4.85 15.87
N ASP A 32 11.07 -4.54 14.95
CA ASP A 32 11.25 -3.46 13.99
C ASP A 32 10.69 -2.13 14.52
N GLU A 33 11.58 -1.18 14.81
CA GLU A 33 11.20 0.15 15.32
C GLU A 33 10.41 0.99 14.32
N VAL A 34 10.62 0.78 13.01
CA VAL A 34 9.92 1.52 11.96
C VAL A 34 8.47 1.08 11.92
N ALA A 35 8.21 -0.23 11.97
CA ALA A 35 6.87 -0.79 12.06
C ALA A 35 6.13 -0.34 13.33
N GLN A 36 6.82 -0.26 14.48
CA GLN A 36 6.22 0.27 15.71
C GLN A 36 5.80 1.74 15.55
N LYS A 37 6.65 2.58 14.94
CA LYS A 37 6.30 3.97 14.65
C LYS A 37 5.07 4.07 13.74
N TRP A 38 4.97 3.22 12.71
CA TRP A 38 3.78 3.18 11.86
C TRP A 38 2.51 2.80 12.64
N LEU A 39 2.58 1.77 13.48
CA LEU A 39 1.45 1.36 14.33
C LEU A 39 1.02 2.47 15.29
N VAL A 40 1.97 3.21 15.88
CA VAL A 40 1.66 4.36 16.74
C VAL A 40 1.02 5.50 15.93
N ILE A 41 1.50 5.79 14.72
CA ILE A 41 0.93 6.83 13.83
C ILE A 41 -0.51 6.47 13.44
N MET A 42 -0.79 5.18 13.25
CA MET A 42 -2.16 4.67 12.99
C MET A 42 -3.05 4.67 14.24
N GLY A 43 -2.52 5.03 15.41
CA GLY A 43 -3.29 5.18 16.67
C GLY A 43 -3.30 3.95 17.56
N TYR A 44 -2.51 2.91 17.26
CA TYR A 44 -2.45 1.71 18.09
C TYR A 44 -1.51 1.87 19.29
N VAL A 45 -1.93 1.34 20.43
CA VAL A 45 -1.08 1.21 21.62
C VAL A 45 -0.31 -0.11 21.55
N ILE A 46 1.00 -0.04 21.30
CA ILE A 46 1.90 -1.20 21.11
C ILE A 46 1.74 -2.30 22.17
N LYS A 47 1.47 -1.93 23.43
CA LYS A 47 1.32 -2.88 24.55
C LYS A 47 0.04 -3.73 24.46
N GLU A 48 -0.99 -3.20 23.82
CA GLU A 48 -2.31 -3.84 23.67
C GLU A 48 -2.38 -4.73 22.44
N ILE A 49 -1.46 -4.55 21.48
CA ILE A 49 -1.37 -5.38 20.29
C ILE A 49 -0.94 -6.79 20.69
N GLU A 50 -1.72 -7.76 20.24
CA GLU A 50 -1.44 -9.18 20.41
C GLU A 50 -0.66 -9.73 19.22
N TYR A 51 -1.19 -9.46 18.02
CA TYR A 51 -0.69 -9.98 16.77
C TYR A 51 -0.87 -8.97 15.64
N VAL A 52 0.08 -8.96 14.71
CA VAL A 52 0.02 -8.17 13.47
C VAL A 52 0.38 -9.09 12.32
N LYS A 53 -0.42 -9.01 11.25
CA LYS A 53 -0.18 -9.74 10.01
C LYS A 53 -0.33 -8.81 8.83
N ALA A 54 0.71 -8.69 8.02
CA ALA A 54 0.66 -8.00 6.75
C ALA A 54 0.52 -9.01 5.61
N VAL A 55 -0.41 -8.73 4.69
CA VAL A 55 -0.68 -9.54 3.51
C VAL A 55 -0.64 -8.66 2.28
N LYS A 56 0.01 -9.16 1.22
CA LYS A 56 0.02 -8.50 -0.09
C LYS A 56 -1.37 -8.61 -0.72
N VAL A 57 -1.92 -7.49 -1.18
CA VAL A 57 -3.19 -7.47 -1.89
C VAL A 57 -2.91 -7.41 -3.39
N GLY A 58 -3.30 -8.48 -4.11
CA GLY A 58 -3.21 -8.53 -5.56
C GLY A 58 -4.50 -8.09 -6.25
N GLY A 59 -4.40 -7.60 -7.49
CA GLY A 59 -5.55 -7.31 -8.36
C GLY A 59 -5.77 -5.82 -8.62
N ASN A 60 -6.99 -5.46 -9.04
CA ASN A 60 -7.37 -4.09 -9.42
C ASN A 60 -7.78 -3.21 -8.22
N TYR A 61 -7.09 -3.37 -7.09
CA TYR A 61 -7.33 -2.58 -5.89
C TYR A 61 -6.30 -1.45 -5.78
N LYS A 62 -6.64 -0.38 -5.06
CA LYS A 62 -5.69 0.71 -4.76
C LYS A 62 -4.77 0.39 -3.57
N THR A 63 -4.98 -0.76 -2.96
CA THR A 63 -4.29 -1.23 -1.76
C THR A 63 -3.21 -2.19 -2.20
N ASP A 64 -1.98 -1.96 -1.76
CA ASP A 64 -0.82 -2.80 -2.06
C ASP A 64 -0.60 -3.81 -0.91
N VAL A 65 -0.77 -3.36 0.34
CA VAL A 65 -0.61 -4.18 1.55
C VAL A 65 -1.81 -3.98 2.47
N GLN A 66 -2.39 -5.08 2.98
CA GLN A 66 -3.38 -5.04 4.05
C GLN A 66 -2.71 -5.50 5.36
N VAL A 67 -2.80 -4.66 6.39
CA VAL A 67 -2.28 -4.95 7.73
C VAL A 67 -3.44 -5.26 8.65
N GLN A 68 -3.42 -6.44 9.25
CA GLN A 68 -4.43 -6.92 10.19
C GLN A 68 -3.83 -6.85 11.60
N VAL A 69 -4.47 -6.09 12.49
CA VAL A 69 -4.03 -5.88 13.87
C VAL A 69 -5.05 -6.49 14.81
N THR A 70 -4.60 -7.40 15.68
CA THR A 70 -5.42 -8.00 16.74
C THR A 70 -5.04 -7.38 18.07
N ILE A 71 -6.02 -6.88 18.82
CA ILE A 71 -5.83 -6.19 20.10
C ILE A 71 -6.35 -7.08 21.22
N LYS A 72 -5.58 -7.31 22.29
CA LYS A 72 -5.92 -8.25 23.38
C LYS A 72 -7.29 -8.02 24.02
N LEU A 73 -7.73 -6.76 24.09
CA LEU A 73 -8.97 -6.36 24.75
C LEU A 73 -10.20 -6.43 23.83
N LYS A 74 -9.98 -6.56 22.52
CA LYS A 74 -11.04 -6.62 21.52
C LYS A 74 -10.91 -7.96 20.77
N GLU A 75 -11.93 -8.80 20.82
CA GLU A 75 -11.99 -10.00 19.97
C GLU A 75 -12.07 -9.67 18.47
N ALA A 76 -12.11 -8.39 18.11
CA ALA A 76 -12.16 -7.90 16.73
C ALA A 76 -10.76 -7.71 16.12
N ILE A 77 -10.66 -8.02 14.83
CA ILE A 77 -9.47 -7.74 14.00
C ILE A 77 -9.68 -6.39 13.32
N ASP A 78 -8.74 -5.48 13.49
CA ASP A 78 -8.70 -4.22 12.76
C ASP A 78 -7.90 -4.38 11.47
N CYS A 79 -8.35 -3.75 10.39
CA CYS A 79 -7.83 -3.96 9.03
C CYS A 79 -7.47 -2.62 8.38
N GLU A 80 -6.17 -2.39 8.21
CA GLU A 80 -5.63 -1.20 7.58
C GLU A 80 -5.19 -1.49 6.14
N ASN A 81 -5.64 -0.67 5.20
CA ASN A 81 -5.31 -0.81 3.78
C ASN A 81 -4.27 0.25 3.39
N LEU A 82 -3.05 -0.20 3.09
CA LEU A 82 -1.92 0.66 2.77
C LEU A 82 -1.60 0.63 1.28
N SER A 83 -1.35 1.81 0.71
CA SER A 83 -0.68 1.94 -0.58
C SER A 83 0.78 2.33 -0.37
N VAL A 84 1.68 1.59 -0.97
CA VAL A 84 3.13 1.73 -0.79
C VAL A 84 3.72 2.33 -2.07
N LYS A 85 4.61 3.31 -1.91
CA LYS A 85 5.27 3.99 -3.03
C LYS A 85 6.76 4.13 -2.74
N LEU A 86 7.59 3.55 -3.60
CA LEU A 86 9.04 3.73 -3.53
C LEU A 86 9.41 5.06 -4.19
N VAL A 87 10.22 5.88 -3.53
CA VAL A 87 10.77 7.13 -4.09
C VAL A 87 12.29 7.05 -3.98
N SER A 88 12.98 7.02 -5.12
CA SER A 88 14.44 6.87 -5.20
C SER A 88 15.20 8.20 -5.37
N ASN A 89 14.49 9.30 -5.64
CA ASN A 89 15.07 10.63 -5.76
C ASN A 89 14.18 11.70 -5.08
N PRO A 90 14.72 12.86 -4.68
CA PRO A 90 13.96 13.89 -3.96
C PRO A 90 12.73 14.44 -4.71
N GLN A 91 12.75 14.42 -6.04
CA GLN A 91 11.66 14.91 -6.90
C GLN A 91 10.59 13.84 -7.23
N GLY A 92 10.75 12.62 -6.73
CA GLY A 92 10.06 11.37 -7.10
C GLY A 92 8.80 11.46 -7.96
N PHE A 93 8.80 10.78 -9.11
CA PHE A 93 7.63 10.63 -9.97
C PHE A 93 7.09 9.20 -9.91
N ASN A 94 5.90 9.03 -9.33
CA ASN A 94 5.24 7.73 -9.22
C ASN A 94 3.87 7.72 -9.92
N GLN A 95 3.57 6.60 -10.57
CA GLN A 95 2.26 6.39 -11.17
C GLN A 95 1.22 6.11 -10.07
N ILE A 96 0.18 6.92 -10.00
CA ILE A 96 -0.96 6.73 -9.07
C ILE A 96 -2.13 6.06 -9.79
N ASP A 97 -2.28 6.32 -11.09
CA ASP A 97 -3.35 5.78 -11.90
C ASP A 97 -2.97 5.82 -13.39
N LYS A 98 -3.35 4.80 -14.16
CA LYS A 98 -3.15 4.73 -15.61
C LYS A 98 -4.26 3.91 -16.23
N ARG A 99 -5.10 4.55 -17.04
CA ARG A 99 -6.22 3.91 -17.75
C ARG A 99 -6.42 4.60 -19.10
N GLU A 100 -7.17 3.94 -19.99
CA GLU A 100 -7.63 4.57 -21.24
C GLU A 100 -8.64 5.69 -20.94
N ILE A 101 -8.65 6.73 -21.78
CA ILE A 101 -9.49 7.92 -21.61
C ILE A 101 -10.98 7.55 -21.43
N GLY A 102 -11.49 6.60 -22.23
CA GLY A 102 -12.88 6.13 -22.14
C GLY A 102 -13.27 5.58 -20.77
N LYS A 103 -12.32 5.06 -19.98
CA LYS A 103 -12.57 4.51 -18.63
C LYS A 103 -12.70 5.60 -17.55
N TYR A 104 -12.31 6.84 -17.85
CA TYR A 104 -12.48 7.98 -16.94
C TYR A 104 -13.86 8.63 -17.06
N VAL A 105 -14.45 8.61 -18.26
CA VAL A 105 -15.73 9.29 -18.58
C VAL A 105 -16.88 8.92 -17.62
N PRO A 106 -17.12 7.64 -17.28
CA PRO A 106 -18.24 7.26 -16.40
C PRO A 106 -18.05 7.69 -14.93
N ARG A 107 -16.82 8.00 -14.52
CA ARG A 107 -16.47 8.37 -13.14
C ARG A 107 -16.39 9.89 -12.93
N CYS A 108 -16.56 10.67 -14.00
CA CYS A 108 -16.61 12.12 -13.93
C CYS A 108 -18.03 12.56 -13.52
N PRO A 109 -18.21 13.20 -12.35
CA PRO A 109 -19.55 13.54 -11.85
C PRO A 109 -20.35 14.51 -12.74
N ARG A 110 -19.72 15.15 -13.73
CA ARG A 110 -20.30 16.21 -14.56
C ARG A 110 -21.02 15.76 -15.84
N MET A 111 -21.08 14.47 -16.15
CA MET A 111 -21.64 14.03 -17.45
C MET A 111 -22.79 13.01 -17.34
N THR A 112 -23.46 12.90 -16.20
CA THR A 112 -24.82 12.33 -16.18
C THR A 112 -25.79 13.40 -16.68
N LYS A 113 -25.79 13.66 -17.99
CA LYS A 113 -26.96 14.30 -18.62
C LYS A 113 -28.16 13.41 -18.29
N LYS A 114 -29.06 13.90 -17.42
CA LYS A 114 -30.44 13.43 -17.35
C LYS A 114 -30.94 13.34 -18.78
N LYS A 115 -31.14 12.12 -19.28
CA LYS A 115 -32.00 11.90 -20.45
C LYS A 115 -33.40 12.30 -19.98
N LEU A 116 -33.83 13.48 -20.44
CA LEU A 116 -35.25 13.84 -20.55
C LEU A 116 -35.92 12.94 -21.59
#